data_AF-A0A4P6XT66-F1
#
_entry.id   AF-A0A4P6XT66-F1
#
_cell.length_a   1.000
_cell.length_b   1.000
_cell.length_c   1.000
_cell.angle_alpha   90.00
_cell.angle_beta   90.00
_cell.angle_gamma   90.00
#
_symmetry.space_group_name_H-M   'P 1'
#
loop_
_entity.id
_entity.type
_entity.pdbx_description
1 polymer ?
#
loop_
_entity_poly.entity_id
_entity_poly.type
_entity_poly.pdbx_seq_one_letter_code
_entity_poly.pdbx_strand_id
1 'polypeptide(L)'
;MSTNLFGGSQKGKYEPVPESDPTTSFDMHDLSTKSYEDEFCPEQSFRFSATPQVQQQTSDPFEYENFVPYKLKLMETGLFPEFYFHFKRAFSLLSIENRAYCSVDLDKFRSSFVGSQQDTESSVVRVENDFDQKFRQCLDPKLLKEFPTWTFTRACVETEFREKMREHKDYTSYAYRINQLMRKAHLDDAVALIEFLMAFEHSESSIWQHMLLVFRKLHNSEKRKRVFNSKVDFWQNQSGPVSRRVQSFVNELRDEGIGMNPSEPFPVVCVVVWVLLIFAVVGIGVSQS
;
A
#
# COMPACT_ATOMS: atom_id res chain seq x y z
N MET A 1 -31.92 42.25 -54.46
CA MET A 1 -32.39 42.92 -53.24
C MET A 1 -32.72 41.86 -52.21
N SER A 2 -32.03 41.92 -51.06
CA SER A 2 -32.44 41.55 -49.69
C SER A 2 -33.04 40.15 -49.44
N THR A 3 -32.26 39.19 -48.94
CA THR A 3 -32.01 38.81 -47.51
C THR A 3 -33.14 38.03 -46.82
N ASN A 4 -32.84 36.79 -46.42
CA ASN A 4 -32.97 36.18 -45.08
C ASN A 4 -32.93 34.64 -45.20
N LEU A 5 -32.49 33.81 -44.26
CA LEU A 5 -31.59 33.83 -43.10
C LEU A 5 -31.74 32.38 -42.55
N PHE A 6 -30.62 31.70 -42.25
CA PHE A 6 -30.44 30.51 -41.39
C PHE A 6 -31.58 29.52 -41.07
N GLY A 7 -31.28 28.21 -41.20
CA GLY A 7 -31.94 27.19 -40.38
C GLY A 7 -31.50 25.75 -40.70
N GLY A 8 -30.83 25.08 -39.75
CA GLY A 8 -30.63 23.62 -39.81
C GLY A 8 -29.25 23.10 -39.40
N SER A 9 -28.71 23.55 -38.27
CA SER A 9 -27.56 22.90 -37.61
C SER A 9 -28.01 21.52 -37.10
N GLN A 10 -27.42 20.45 -37.64
CA GLN A 10 -27.56 19.10 -37.09
C GLN A 10 -26.88 19.05 -35.72
N LYS A 11 -27.68 18.99 -34.66
CA LYS A 11 -27.21 18.64 -33.31
C LYS A 11 -26.72 17.19 -33.34
N GLY A 12 -25.41 17.01 -33.40
CA GLY A 12 -24.77 15.76 -32.99
C GLY A 12 -25.16 15.49 -31.54
N LYS A 13 -25.72 14.30 -31.29
CA LYS A 13 -25.90 13.80 -29.93
C LYS A 13 -24.50 13.55 -29.37
N TYR A 14 -24.02 14.46 -28.53
CA TYR A 14 -22.92 14.16 -27.63
C TYR A 14 -23.48 13.25 -26.53
N GLU A 15 -23.07 11.99 -26.55
CA GLU A 15 -23.12 11.17 -25.33
C GLU A 15 -22.08 11.73 -24.36
N PRO A 16 -22.44 12.04 -23.11
CA PRO A 16 -21.47 12.40 -22.10
C PRO A 16 -20.56 11.19 -21.84
N VAL A 17 -19.25 11.40 -21.94
CA VAL A 17 -18.26 10.46 -21.40
C VAL A 17 -18.52 10.37 -19.89
N PRO A 18 -18.60 9.17 -19.30
CA PRO A 18 -18.78 9.06 -17.85
C PRO A 18 -17.60 9.75 -17.16
N GLU A 19 -17.90 10.74 -16.33
CA GLU A 19 -16.98 11.26 -15.32
C GLU A 19 -16.62 10.07 -14.41
N SER A 20 -15.51 9.40 -14.71
CA SER A 20 -14.95 8.40 -13.81
C SER A 20 -14.34 9.15 -12.64
N ASP A 21 -15.07 9.19 -11.53
CA ASP A 21 -14.57 9.67 -10.24
C ASP A 21 -13.29 8.89 -9.87
N PRO A 22 -12.17 9.56 -9.57
CA PRO A 22 -10.91 8.92 -9.18
C PRO A 22 -11.01 8.06 -7.90
N THR A 23 -12.15 8.08 -7.22
CA THR A 23 -12.45 7.22 -6.05
C THR A 23 -13.02 5.84 -6.42
N THR A 24 -13.06 5.48 -7.70
CA THR A 24 -13.59 4.17 -8.12
C THR A 24 -12.69 3.02 -7.66
N SER A 25 -13.11 2.41 -6.55
CA SER A 25 -12.67 1.16 -5.93
C SER A 25 -11.98 0.13 -6.86
N PHE A 26 -10.82 -0.40 -6.45
CA PHE A 26 -9.98 -1.42 -7.14
C PHE A 26 -10.57 -2.84 -7.17
N ASP A 27 -11.82 -3.01 -6.80
CA ASP A 27 -12.40 -4.32 -6.46
C ASP A 27 -12.58 -5.27 -7.66
N MET A 28 -12.29 -6.56 -7.43
CA MET A 28 -12.74 -7.64 -8.32
C MET A 28 -14.16 -8.11 -7.98
N HIS A 29 -14.59 -7.90 -6.73
CA HIS A 29 -15.87 -8.38 -6.20
C HIS A 29 -16.42 -7.40 -5.17
N ASP A 30 -16.90 -6.26 -5.69
CA ASP A 30 -17.66 -5.18 -5.04
C ASP A 30 -18.28 -5.54 -3.68
N LEU A 31 -17.48 -5.48 -2.61
CA LEU A 31 -17.89 -5.68 -1.23
C LEU A 31 -17.27 -4.59 -0.34
N SER A 32 -17.93 -3.44 -0.36
CA SER A 32 -17.79 -2.24 0.48
C SER A 32 -16.62 -1.29 0.13
N THR A 33 -17.02 -0.11 -0.34
CA THR A 33 -16.23 1.06 -0.76
C THR A 33 -15.60 1.82 0.42
N LYS A 34 -14.74 1.17 1.21
CA LYS A 34 -13.84 1.89 2.11
C LYS A 34 -12.44 1.93 1.49
N SER A 35 -12.10 3.05 0.85
CA SER A 35 -10.72 3.29 0.43
C SER A 35 -9.87 3.46 1.69
N TYR A 36 -8.83 2.63 1.82
CA TYR A 36 -7.86 2.76 2.89
C TYR A 36 -6.80 3.83 2.59
N GLU A 37 -6.85 4.46 1.42
CA GLU A 37 -5.93 5.54 1.04
C GLU A 37 -6.06 6.75 1.97
N ASP A 38 -7.27 7.01 2.48
CA ASP A 38 -7.58 8.11 3.40
C ASP A 38 -6.92 7.94 4.79
N GLU A 39 -6.59 6.70 5.21
CA GLU A 39 -5.88 6.47 6.49
C GLU A 39 -4.47 7.07 6.46
N PHE A 40 -3.90 7.31 5.27
CA PHE A 40 -2.53 7.79 5.09
C PHE A 40 -2.45 9.26 4.67
N CYS A 41 -3.54 9.83 4.17
CA CYS A 41 -3.60 11.21 3.67
C CYS A 41 -4.76 11.97 4.32
N PRO A 42 -4.62 12.43 5.59
CA PRO A 42 -5.68 13.23 6.22
C PRO A 42 -5.92 14.50 5.40
N GLU A 43 -7.19 14.94 5.31
CA GLU A 43 -7.57 16.18 4.63
C GLU A 43 -6.69 17.34 5.14
N GLN A 44 -5.79 17.81 4.28
CA GLN A 44 -4.90 18.93 4.54
C GLN A 44 -5.10 19.98 3.47
N SER A 45 -5.14 21.24 3.90
CA SER A 45 -5.05 22.37 2.98
C SER A 45 -3.59 22.51 2.53
N PHE A 46 -3.33 22.21 1.27
CA PHE A 46 -1.99 22.36 0.68
C PHE A 46 -1.82 23.77 0.10
N ARG A 47 -0.62 24.34 0.29
CA ARG A 47 -0.26 25.62 -0.34
C ARG A 47 1.23 25.64 -0.66
N PHE A 48 1.56 25.78 -1.94
CA PHE A 48 2.93 25.70 -2.44
C PHE A 48 3.31 26.97 -3.19
N SER A 49 4.59 27.32 -3.18
CA SER A 49 5.12 28.35 -4.08
C SER A 49 5.44 27.71 -5.42
N ALA A 50 4.97 28.30 -6.52
CA ALA A 50 5.26 27.79 -7.87
C ALA A 50 6.69 28.11 -8.35
N THR A 51 7.52 28.73 -7.50
CA THR A 51 8.86 29.21 -7.88
C THR A 51 9.69 28.10 -8.56
N PRO A 52 10.34 28.39 -9.71
CA PRO A 52 11.19 27.42 -10.39
C PRO A 52 12.24 26.86 -9.44
N GLN A 53 12.19 25.55 -9.19
CA GLN A 53 13.22 24.86 -8.42
C GLN A 53 14.24 24.26 -9.38
N VAL A 54 15.52 24.46 -9.06
CA VAL A 54 16.62 23.76 -9.71
C VAL A 54 16.59 22.32 -9.19
N GLN A 55 16.33 21.35 -10.06
CA GLN A 55 16.43 19.94 -9.70
C GLN A 55 17.89 19.63 -9.31
N GLN A 56 18.11 19.29 -8.04
CA GLN A 56 19.35 18.65 -7.63
C GLN A 56 19.28 17.19 -8.09
N GLN A 57 20.07 16.83 -9.10
CA GLN A 57 20.26 15.44 -9.48
C GLN A 57 21.08 14.74 -8.40
N THR A 58 20.43 14.03 -7.49
CA THR A 58 21.09 13.04 -6.65
C THR A 58 21.45 11.84 -7.51
N SER A 59 22.74 11.46 -7.55
CA SER A 59 23.24 10.37 -8.39
C SER A 59 23.03 8.98 -7.79
N ASP A 60 22.21 8.87 -6.74
CA ASP A 60 22.00 7.61 -6.06
C ASP A 60 21.22 6.64 -6.98
N PRO A 61 21.64 5.37 -7.05
CA PRO A 61 20.93 4.37 -7.83
C PRO A 61 19.50 4.22 -7.31
N PHE A 62 18.53 4.15 -8.22
CA PHE A 62 17.13 3.95 -7.84
C PHE A 62 16.91 2.53 -7.30
N GLU A 63 16.46 2.45 -6.05
CA GLU A 63 16.09 1.20 -5.37
C GLU A 63 14.56 1.06 -5.36
N TYR A 64 14.03 0.18 -6.23
CA TYR A 64 12.58 0.05 -6.40
C TYR A 64 11.91 -0.59 -5.17
N GLU A 65 12.65 -1.35 -4.37
CA GLU A 65 12.20 -1.99 -3.14
C GLU A 65 11.73 -0.99 -2.09
N ASN A 66 12.19 0.27 -2.17
CA ASN A 66 11.71 1.37 -1.33
C ASN A 66 10.30 1.85 -1.72
N PHE A 67 9.81 1.44 -2.89
CA PHE A 67 8.50 1.82 -3.41
C PHE A 67 7.50 0.68 -3.44
N VAL A 68 7.95 -0.52 -3.81
CA VAL A 68 7.06 -1.66 -4.07
C VAL A 68 7.71 -2.97 -3.61
N PRO A 69 6.93 -3.97 -3.16
CA PRO A 69 7.46 -5.25 -2.71
C PRO A 69 8.02 -6.13 -3.84
N TYR A 70 7.67 -5.83 -5.09
CA TYR A 70 8.13 -6.52 -6.29
C TYR A 70 7.90 -5.63 -7.52
N LYS A 71 8.61 -5.93 -8.62
CA LYS A 71 8.29 -5.34 -9.93
C LYS A 71 7.09 -6.03 -10.55
N LEU A 72 6.10 -5.25 -11.00
CA LEU A 72 4.91 -5.79 -11.65
C LEU A 72 5.27 -6.42 -13.00
N LYS A 73 4.90 -7.69 -13.19
CA LYS A 73 5.17 -8.46 -14.40
C LYS A 73 3.90 -8.64 -15.24
N LEU A 74 4.09 -8.84 -16.54
CA LEU A 74 2.99 -9.07 -17.50
C LEU A 74 2.11 -10.29 -17.16
N MET A 75 2.67 -11.31 -16.51
CA MET A 75 1.94 -12.52 -16.11
C MET A 75 1.38 -12.44 -14.70
N GLU A 76 1.56 -11.32 -14.00
CA GLU A 76 1.15 -11.10 -12.61
C GLU A 76 0.32 -9.81 -12.48
N THR A 77 -0.36 -9.39 -13.56
CA THR A 77 -1.13 -8.12 -13.61
C THR A 77 -2.30 -8.10 -12.63
N GLY A 78 -2.79 -9.28 -12.22
CA GLY A 78 -3.78 -9.41 -11.16
C GLY A 78 -3.31 -8.86 -9.80
N LEU A 79 -2.01 -8.63 -9.63
CA LEU A 79 -1.42 -8.01 -8.43
C LEU A 79 -1.26 -6.49 -8.52
N PHE A 80 -1.74 -5.86 -9.60
CA PHE A 80 -1.67 -4.41 -9.76
C PHE A 80 -2.23 -3.61 -8.57
N PRO A 81 -3.36 -3.99 -7.92
CA PRO A 81 -3.86 -3.26 -6.75
C PRO A 81 -2.83 -3.18 -5.60
N GLU A 82 -2.24 -4.31 -5.19
CA GLU A 82 -1.16 -4.34 -4.18
C GLU A 82 0.03 -3.48 -4.62
N PHE A 83 0.50 -3.69 -5.84
CA PHE A 83 1.65 -2.96 -6.39
C PHE A 83 1.42 -1.44 -6.34
N TYR A 84 0.26 -0.98 -6.82
CA TYR A 84 -0.06 0.43 -6.90
C TYR A 84 -0.27 1.07 -5.53
N PHE A 85 -0.92 0.35 -4.62
CA PHE A 85 -1.10 0.77 -3.22
C PHE A 85 0.25 1.08 -2.55
N HIS A 86 1.23 0.18 -2.67
CA HIS A 86 2.57 0.41 -2.11
C HIS A 86 3.29 1.55 -2.81
N PHE A 87 3.25 1.58 -4.16
CA PHE A 87 3.89 2.63 -4.94
C PHE A 87 3.38 4.02 -4.56
N LYS A 88 2.06 4.22 -4.59
CA LYS A 88 1.40 5.51 -4.28
C LYS A 88 1.73 5.95 -2.86
N ARG A 89 1.68 5.02 -1.90
CA ARG A 89 2.06 5.29 -0.51
C ARG A 89 3.52 5.74 -0.41
N ALA A 90 4.47 4.99 -0.98
CA ALA A 90 5.88 5.36 -0.92
C ALA A 90 6.17 6.70 -1.63
N PHE A 91 5.59 6.92 -2.81
CA PHE A 91 5.73 8.18 -3.55
C PHE A 91 5.20 9.38 -2.76
N SER A 92 4.04 9.23 -2.10
CA SER A 92 3.43 10.27 -1.25
C SER A 92 4.29 10.65 -0.03
N LEU A 93 5.23 9.78 0.38
CA LEU A 93 6.12 10.03 1.51
C LEU A 93 7.40 10.79 1.13
N LEU A 94 7.68 10.97 -0.16
CA LEU A 94 8.89 11.66 -0.62
C LEU A 94 8.86 13.17 -0.35
N SER A 95 7.69 13.81 -0.47
CA SER A 95 7.51 15.25 -0.27
C SER A 95 6.06 15.59 0.04
N ILE A 96 5.81 16.81 0.51
CA ILE A 96 4.45 17.30 0.78
C ILE A 96 3.71 17.52 -0.55
N GLU A 97 4.40 17.96 -1.60
CA GLU A 97 3.88 18.09 -2.95
C GLU A 97 3.44 16.74 -3.52
N ASN A 98 4.25 15.70 -3.37
CA ASN A 98 3.92 14.35 -3.84
C ASN A 98 2.72 13.79 -3.06
N ARG A 99 2.65 14.05 -1.75
CA ARG A 99 1.47 13.72 -0.95
C ARG A 99 0.22 14.39 -1.49
N ALA A 100 0.25 15.71 -1.69
CA ALA A 100 -0.88 16.45 -2.23
C ALA A 100 -1.29 15.91 -3.60
N TYR A 101 -0.32 15.66 -4.48
CA TYR A 101 -0.55 15.08 -5.79
C TYR A 101 -1.25 13.72 -5.74
N CYS A 102 -0.96 12.88 -4.74
CA CYS A 102 -1.64 11.59 -4.57
C CYS A 102 -3.01 11.70 -3.88
N SER A 103 -3.26 12.75 -3.09
CA SER A 103 -4.41 12.83 -2.17
C SER A 103 -5.62 13.57 -2.73
N VAL A 104 -5.42 14.49 -3.67
CA VAL A 104 -6.50 15.32 -4.24
C VAL A 104 -6.53 15.20 -5.75
N ASP A 105 -7.65 15.54 -6.38
CA ASP A 105 -7.74 15.59 -7.85
C ASP A 105 -6.72 16.59 -8.44
N LEU A 106 -6.45 16.46 -9.75
CA LEU A 106 -5.40 17.25 -10.41
C LEU A 106 -5.70 18.76 -10.39
N ASP A 107 -6.97 19.16 -10.45
CA ASP A 107 -7.36 20.56 -10.47
C ASP A 107 -7.17 21.21 -9.09
N LYS A 108 -7.54 20.49 -8.03
CA LYS A 108 -7.30 20.89 -6.64
C LYS A 108 -5.80 20.91 -6.32
N PHE A 109 -5.04 19.94 -6.80
CA PHE A 109 -3.58 19.95 -6.70
C PHE A 109 -2.99 21.19 -7.39
N ARG A 110 -3.39 21.46 -8.65
CA ARG A 110 -2.96 22.65 -9.41
C ARG A 110 -3.33 23.95 -8.67
N SER A 111 -4.53 24.03 -8.10
CA SER A 111 -5.00 25.19 -7.34
C SER A 111 -4.24 25.44 -6.02
N SER A 112 -3.48 24.44 -5.54
CA SER A 112 -2.67 24.56 -4.33
C SER A 112 -1.40 25.39 -4.56
N PHE A 113 -1.01 25.66 -5.81
CA PHE A 113 0.15 26.48 -6.14
C PHE A 113 -0.19 27.97 -6.18
N VAL A 114 0.72 28.80 -5.66
CA VAL A 114 0.67 30.25 -5.73
C VAL A 114 1.83 30.73 -6.60
N GLY A 115 1.51 31.39 -7.71
CA GLY A 115 2.48 31.95 -8.65
C GLY A 115 1.86 32.28 -9.99
N SER A 116 2.69 32.48 -11.01
CA SER A 116 2.20 32.63 -12.38
C SER A 116 1.60 31.32 -12.90
N GLN A 117 0.73 31.38 -13.91
CA GLN A 117 0.18 30.19 -14.54
C GLN A 117 1.29 29.31 -15.13
N GLN A 118 2.29 29.92 -15.76
CA GLN A 118 3.43 29.20 -16.36
C GLN A 118 4.26 28.46 -15.31
N ASP A 119 4.53 29.10 -14.17
CA ASP A 119 5.27 28.49 -13.06
C ASP A 119 4.48 27.35 -12.41
N THR A 120 3.16 27.53 -12.31
CA THR A 120 2.25 26.51 -11.79
C THR A 120 2.23 25.27 -12.67
N GLU A 121 2.04 25.43 -13.98
CA GLU A 121 2.06 24.30 -14.92
C GLU A 121 3.43 23.61 -14.92
N SER A 122 4.51 24.39 -14.85
CA SER A 122 5.87 23.83 -14.78
C SER A 122 6.08 23.01 -13.49
N SER A 123 5.49 23.44 -12.37
CA SER A 123 5.54 22.71 -11.10
C SER A 123 4.71 21.42 -11.13
N VAL A 124 3.52 21.46 -11.75
CA VAL A 124 2.65 20.28 -11.92
C VAL A 124 3.35 19.25 -12.82
N VAL A 125 3.81 19.65 -14.01
CA VAL A 125 4.52 18.79 -14.96
C VAL A 125 5.77 18.15 -14.32
N ARG A 126 6.48 18.89 -13.45
CA ARG A 126 7.62 18.33 -12.71
C ARG A 126 7.22 17.15 -11.82
N VAL A 127 6.11 17.26 -11.09
CA VAL A 127 5.62 16.18 -10.22
C VAL A 127 5.08 15.01 -11.04
N GLU A 128 4.37 15.27 -12.14
CA GLU A 128 3.91 14.22 -13.05
C GLU A 128 5.07 13.44 -13.67
N ASN A 129 6.13 14.13 -14.11
CA ASN A 129 7.34 13.51 -14.63
C ASN A 129 8.08 12.69 -13.58
N ASP A 130 8.16 13.19 -12.34
CA ASP A 130 8.78 12.45 -11.23
C ASP A 130 8.01 11.15 -10.92
N PHE A 131 6.67 11.24 -10.93
CA PHE A 131 5.79 10.09 -10.77
C PHE A 131 5.97 9.08 -11.91
N ASP A 132 5.91 9.50 -13.18
CA ASP A 132 6.11 8.62 -14.35
C ASP A 132 7.46 7.92 -14.31
N GLN A 133 8.54 8.65 -14.05
CA GLN A 133 9.89 8.08 -13.99
C GLN A 133 10.02 7.02 -12.90
N LYS A 134 9.56 7.31 -11.68
CA LYS A 134 9.63 6.35 -10.56
C LYS A 134 8.72 5.16 -10.79
N PHE A 135 7.51 5.39 -11.30
CA PHE A 135 6.56 4.32 -11.62
C PHE A 135 7.16 3.35 -12.63
N ARG A 136 7.75 3.87 -13.73
CA ARG A 136 8.44 3.05 -14.73
C ARG A 136 9.56 2.21 -14.14
N GLN A 137 10.36 2.76 -13.25
CA GLN A 137 11.46 2.03 -12.63
C GLN A 137 10.99 0.87 -11.74
N CYS A 138 9.75 0.93 -11.23
CA CYS A 138 9.08 -0.13 -10.49
C CYS A 138 8.42 -1.20 -11.38
N LEU A 139 8.31 -1.01 -12.70
CA LEU A 139 7.73 -2.01 -13.61
C LEU A 139 8.79 -2.97 -14.16
N ASP A 140 8.37 -4.21 -14.47
CA ASP A 140 9.23 -5.16 -15.18
C ASP A 140 9.53 -4.66 -16.62
N PRO A 141 10.79 -4.77 -17.11
CA PRO A 141 11.14 -4.31 -18.46
C PRO A 141 10.34 -4.95 -19.59
N LYS A 142 9.81 -6.17 -19.42
CA LYS A 142 8.94 -6.79 -20.43
C LYS A 142 7.56 -6.14 -20.45
N LEU A 143 7.02 -5.79 -19.28
CA LEU A 143 5.75 -5.07 -19.19
C LEU A 143 5.86 -3.68 -19.80
N LEU A 144 6.97 -2.96 -19.55
CA LEU A 144 7.21 -1.65 -20.15
C LEU A 144 7.24 -1.66 -21.68
N LYS A 145 7.67 -2.77 -22.30
CA LYS A 145 7.70 -2.90 -23.76
C LYS A 145 6.32 -2.93 -24.40
N GLU A 146 5.28 -3.29 -23.63
CA GLU A 146 3.89 -3.24 -24.10
C GLU A 146 3.35 -1.80 -24.15
N PHE A 147 4.01 -0.85 -23.48
CA PHE A 147 3.58 0.55 -23.34
C PHE A 147 4.71 1.55 -23.68
N PRO A 148 5.36 1.45 -24.86
CA PRO A 148 6.57 2.22 -25.16
C PRO A 148 6.32 3.73 -25.31
N THR A 149 5.11 4.12 -25.70
CA THR A 149 4.73 5.52 -25.99
C THR A 149 3.88 6.15 -24.88
N TRP A 150 3.58 5.42 -23.81
CA TRP A 150 2.70 5.91 -22.76
C TRP A 150 3.41 6.97 -21.90
N THR A 151 2.66 7.76 -21.17
CA THR A 151 3.18 8.59 -20.08
C THR A 151 2.38 8.24 -18.85
N PHE A 152 3.01 7.64 -17.85
CA PHE A 152 2.37 7.12 -16.66
C PHE A 152 2.11 8.24 -15.66
N THR A 153 1.33 9.26 -16.04
CA THR A 153 0.77 10.20 -15.08
C THR A 153 -0.19 9.47 -14.13
N ARG A 154 -0.54 10.07 -12.99
CA ARG A 154 -1.48 9.44 -12.04
C ARG A 154 -2.81 9.14 -12.73
N ALA A 155 -3.35 10.11 -13.48
CA ALA A 155 -4.59 9.95 -14.22
C ALA A 155 -4.51 8.76 -15.20
N CYS A 156 -3.42 8.65 -15.97
CA CYS A 156 -3.22 7.52 -16.88
C CYS A 156 -3.12 6.18 -16.13
N VAL A 157 -2.39 6.14 -15.01
CA VAL A 157 -2.19 4.92 -14.22
C VAL A 157 -3.49 4.43 -13.57
N GLU A 158 -4.26 5.35 -12.98
CA GLU A 158 -5.51 5.04 -12.28
C GLU A 158 -6.68 4.75 -13.23
N THR A 159 -6.57 5.10 -14.52
CA THR A 159 -7.60 4.86 -15.55
C THR A 159 -7.16 3.86 -16.62
N GLU A 160 -6.48 4.33 -17.66
CA GLU A 160 -6.15 3.55 -18.86
C GLU A 160 -5.24 2.35 -18.56
N PHE A 161 -4.19 2.56 -17.76
CA PHE A 161 -3.23 1.50 -17.44
C PHE A 161 -3.90 0.42 -16.58
N ARG A 162 -4.67 0.85 -15.58
CA ARG A 162 -5.46 -0.04 -14.72
C ARG A 162 -6.40 -0.91 -15.56
N GLU A 163 -7.15 -0.32 -16.48
CA GLU A 163 -8.07 -1.09 -17.33
C GLU A 163 -7.29 -2.10 -18.21
N LYS A 164 -6.13 -1.72 -18.73
CA LYS A 164 -5.23 -2.67 -19.43
C LYS A 164 -4.74 -3.81 -18.55
N MET A 165 -4.45 -3.56 -17.27
CA MET A 165 -4.08 -4.63 -16.34
C MET A 165 -5.25 -5.60 -16.08
N ARG A 166 -6.49 -5.12 -16.14
CA ARG A 166 -7.72 -5.92 -15.93
C ARG A 166 -8.14 -6.75 -17.14
N GLU A 167 -7.72 -6.40 -18.34
CA GLU A 167 -7.98 -7.21 -19.56
C GLU A 167 -7.48 -8.66 -19.39
N HIS A 168 -6.42 -8.85 -18.62
CA HIS A 168 -5.84 -10.15 -18.31
C HIS A 168 -6.23 -10.56 -16.88
N LYS A 169 -7.38 -11.21 -16.75
CA LYS A 169 -7.86 -11.73 -15.45
C LYS A 169 -6.94 -12.84 -14.94
N ASP A 170 -6.04 -12.48 -14.03
CA ASP A 170 -5.13 -13.41 -13.37
C ASP A 170 -5.55 -13.68 -11.92
N TYR A 171 -6.51 -14.59 -11.77
CA TYR A 171 -6.98 -15.07 -10.48
C TYR A 171 -5.91 -15.88 -9.73
N THR A 172 -4.94 -16.45 -10.47
CA THR A 172 -3.92 -17.33 -9.89
C THR A 172 -2.87 -16.57 -9.10
N SER A 173 -2.44 -15.40 -9.57
CA SER A 173 -1.46 -14.59 -8.85
C SER A 173 -2.00 -14.07 -7.53
N TYR A 174 -3.26 -13.61 -7.50
CA TYR A 174 -3.92 -13.24 -6.24
C TYR A 174 -3.90 -14.41 -5.24
N ALA A 175 -4.39 -15.59 -5.66
CA ALA A 175 -4.48 -16.77 -4.81
C ALA A 175 -3.09 -17.24 -4.33
N TYR A 176 -2.07 -17.17 -5.18
CA TYR A 176 -0.70 -17.48 -4.80
C TYR A 176 -0.17 -16.48 -3.76
N ARG A 177 -0.35 -15.18 -4.01
CA ARG A 177 0.13 -14.10 -3.15
C ARG A 177 -0.51 -14.11 -1.78
N ILE A 178 -1.84 -14.23 -1.68
CA ILE A 178 -2.53 -14.29 -0.39
C ILE A 178 -2.09 -15.52 0.42
N ASN A 179 -1.92 -16.69 -0.20
CA ASN A 179 -1.43 -17.88 0.48
C ASN A 179 0.01 -17.71 0.99
N GLN A 180 0.87 -17.05 0.22
CA GLN A 180 2.23 -16.72 0.66
C GLN A 180 2.21 -15.79 1.88
N LEU A 181 1.38 -14.74 1.84
CA LEU A 181 1.27 -13.77 2.93
C LEU A 181 0.63 -14.36 4.19
N MET A 182 -0.38 -15.21 4.06
CA MET A 182 -0.94 -15.96 5.20
C MET A 182 0.10 -16.86 5.89
N ARG A 183 1.01 -17.48 5.12
CA ARG A 183 2.11 -18.26 5.72
C ARG A 183 3.13 -17.36 6.43
N LYS A 184 3.43 -16.17 5.89
CA LYS A 184 4.33 -15.20 6.54
C LYS A 184 3.73 -14.58 7.80
N ALA A 185 2.44 -14.24 7.76
CA ALA A 185 1.69 -13.71 8.90
C ALA A 185 1.63 -14.71 10.06
N HIS A 186 1.65 -16.00 9.75
CA HIS A 186 1.76 -17.05 10.77
C HIS A 186 3.12 -17.06 11.49
N LEU A 187 4.18 -16.56 10.84
CA LEU A 187 5.55 -16.63 11.35
C LEU A 187 5.97 -15.35 12.07
N ASP A 188 5.74 -14.16 11.51
CA ASP A 188 6.13 -12.92 12.19
C ASP A 188 5.52 -11.61 11.64
N ASP A 189 5.09 -11.59 10.37
CA ASP A 189 4.73 -10.35 9.68
C ASP A 189 3.28 -10.38 9.18
N ALA A 190 2.36 -9.94 10.04
CA ALA A 190 0.96 -9.76 9.68
C ALA A 190 0.72 -8.46 8.88
N VAL A 191 1.65 -7.49 8.93
CA VAL A 191 1.51 -6.19 8.27
C VAL A 191 1.36 -6.37 6.77
N ALA A 192 2.24 -7.15 6.16
CA ALA A 192 2.20 -7.38 4.72
C ALA A 192 0.88 -8.02 4.25
N LEU A 193 0.28 -8.91 5.05
CA LEU A 193 -1.02 -9.49 4.74
C LEU A 193 -2.15 -8.47 4.87
N ILE A 194 -2.12 -7.62 5.90
CA ILE A 194 -3.13 -6.58 6.10
C ILE A 194 -3.06 -5.56 4.96
N GLU A 195 -1.86 -5.09 4.61
CA GLU A 195 -1.64 -4.13 3.52
C GLU A 195 -2.09 -4.70 2.18
N PHE A 196 -1.82 -5.97 1.90
CA PHE A 196 -2.37 -6.67 0.74
C PHE A 196 -3.90 -6.66 0.73
N LEU A 197 -4.53 -7.02 1.85
CA LEU A 197 -5.99 -7.04 1.93
C LEU A 197 -6.59 -5.63 1.80
N MET A 198 -5.93 -4.60 2.34
CA MET A 198 -6.33 -3.20 2.18
C MET A 198 -6.18 -2.73 0.74
N ALA A 199 -5.12 -3.14 0.03
CA ALA A 199 -4.90 -2.79 -1.36
C ALA A 199 -5.94 -3.40 -2.32
N PHE A 200 -6.50 -4.56 -1.95
CA PHE A 200 -7.66 -5.17 -2.61
C PHE A 200 -8.98 -4.74 -1.97
N GLU A 201 -8.97 -3.71 -1.13
CA GLU A 201 -10.15 -3.07 -0.55
C GLU A 201 -11.06 -4.02 0.24
N HIS A 202 -10.48 -5.07 0.82
CA HIS A 202 -11.24 -5.95 1.69
C HIS A 202 -11.83 -5.16 2.86
N SER A 203 -13.12 -5.38 3.14
CA SER A 203 -13.77 -4.85 4.34
C SER A 203 -12.99 -5.21 5.60
N GLU A 204 -13.10 -4.37 6.63
CA GLU A 204 -12.46 -4.64 7.92
C GLU A 204 -12.86 -6.01 8.49
N SER A 205 -14.13 -6.40 8.35
CA SER A 205 -14.62 -7.72 8.74
C SER A 205 -13.89 -8.85 7.99
N SER A 206 -13.69 -8.68 6.68
CA SER A 206 -12.91 -9.61 5.87
C SER A 206 -11.44 -9.67 6.32
N ILE A 207 -10.81 -8.54 6.62
CA ILE A 207 -9.44 -8.50 7.15
C ILE A 207 -9.34 -9.33 8.44
N TRP A 208 -10.25 -9.08 9.39
CA TRP A 208 -10.30 -9.86 10.63
C TRP A 208 -10.51 -11.35 10.38
N GLN A 209 -11.42 -11.75 9.50
CA GLN A 209 -11.63 -13.16 9.17
C GLN A 209 -10.34 -13.82 8.67
N HIS A 210 -9.56 -13.14 7.82
CA HIS A 210 -8.27 -13.66 7.36
C HIS A 210 -7.29 -13.81 8.53
N MET A 211 -7.24 -12.85 9.46
CA MET A 211 -6.43 -12.98 10.68
C MET A 211 -6.85 -14.18 11.51
N LEU A 212 -8.15 -14.37 11.75
CA LEU A 212 -8.66 -15.53 12.48
C LEU A 212 -8.26 -16.84 11.82
N LEU A 213 -8.30 -16.92 10.49
CA LEU A 213 -7.87 -18.09 9.73
C LEU A 213 -6.37 -18.37 9.87
N VAL A 214 -5.52 -17.34 9.88
CA VAL A 214 -4.06 -17.47 10.10
C VAL A 214 -3.79 -18.05 11.48
N PHE A 215 -4.50 -17.58 12.51
CA PHE A 215 -4.25 -17.97 13.90
C PHE A 215 -5.11 -19.14 14.41
N ARG A 216 -6.01 -19.70 13.58
CA ARG A 216 -6.96 -20.75 14.01
C ARG A 216 -6.32 -22.01 14.57
N LYS A 217 -5.10 -22.35 14.12
CA LYS A 217 -4.42 -23.60 14.48
C LYS A 217 -3.57 -23.49 15.76
N LEU A 218 -3.57 -22.33 16.43
CA LEU A 218 -2.61 -22.03 17.51
C LEU A 218 -3.20 -22.15 18.92
N HIS A 219 -4.51 -22.32 19.04
CA HIS A 219 -5.22 -22.41 20.32
C HIS A 219 -5.63 -23.85 20.68
N ASN A 220 -4.65 -24.76 20.74
CA ASN A 220 -4.85 -26.20 21.02
C ASN A 220 -5.39 -26.55 22.42
N SER A 221 -5.70 -25.54 23.25
CA SER A 221 -6.31 -25.73 24.57
C SER A 221 -7.46 -24.75 24.78
N GLU A 222 -8.46 -25.15 25.56
CA GLU A 222 -9.60 -24.30 25.92
C GLU A 222 -9.19 -23.01 26.63
N LYS A 223 -8.07 -23.02 27.36
CA LYS A 223 -7.51 -21.79 27.95
C LYS A 223 -7.04 -20.83 26.85
N ARG A 224 -6.24 -21.31 25.89
CA ARG A 224 -5.73 -20.49 24.78
C ARG A 224 -6.85 -20.00 23.88
N LYS A 225 -7.87 -20.83 23.65
CA LYS A 225 -9.06 -20.46 22.86
C LYS A 225 -9.83 -19.30 23.51
N ARG A 226 -10.00 -19.34 24.84
CA ARG A 226 -10.62 -18.23 25.59
C ARG A 226 -9.81 -16.95 25.54
N VAL A 227 -8.48 -17.05 25.71
CA VAL A 227 -7.58 -15.88 25.58
C VAL A 227 -7.69 -15.30 24.18
N PHE A 228 -7.55 -16.13 23.15
CA PHE A 228 -7.65 -15.72 21.75
C PHE A 228 -8.97 -15.00 21.45
N ASN A 229 -10.11 -15.60 21.79
CA ASN A 229 -11.42 -14.98 21.56
C ASN A 229 -11.57 -13.64 22.30
N SER A 230 -11.14 -13.58 23.56
CA SER A 230 -11.17 -12.33 24.35
C SER A 230 -10.35 -11.21 23.68
N LYS A 231 -9.16 -11.54 23.13
CA LYS A 231 -8.33 -10.58 22.41
C LYS A 231 -8.95 -10.13 21.09
N VAL A 232 -9.56 -11.05 20.34
CA VAL A 232 -10.31 -10.73 19.12
C VAL A 232 -11.44 -9.75 19.44
N ASP A 233 -12.30 -10.09 20.41
CA ASP A 233 -13.43 -9.25 20.81
C ASP A 233 -12.95 -7.87 21.28
N PHE A 234 -11.86 -7.80 22.05
CA PHE A 234 -11.31 -6.53 22.51
C PHE A 234 -10.86 -5.65 21.34
N TRP A 235 -10.00 -6.15 20.44
CA TRP A 235 -9.37 -5.37 19.38
C TRP A 235 -10.31 -5.06 18.21
N GLN A 236 -11.26 -5.93 17.91
CA GLN A 236 -12.30 -5.65 16.90
C GLN A 236 -13.17 -4.44 17.30
N ASN A 237 -13.43 -4.27 18.60
CA ASN A 237 -14.27 -3.18 19.11
C ASN A 237 -13.50 -1.89 19.42
N GLN A 238 -12.16 -1.88 19.29
CA GLN A 238 -11.40 -0.64 19.45
C GLN A 238 -11.60 0.30 18.26
N SER A 239 -11.56 1.61 18.52
CA SER A 239 -11.52 2.63 17.48
C SER A 239 -10.14 2.78 16.86
N GLY A 240 -10.07 3.20 15.60
CA GLY A 240 -8.84 3.58 14.91
C GLY A 240 -8.48 2.67 13.72
N PRO A 241 -7.34 2.95 13.06
CA PRO A 241 -6.90 2.23 11.86
C PRO A 241 -6.87 0.72 12.07
N VAL A 242 -7.44 -0.04 11.12
CA VAL A 242 -7.49 -1.51 11.21
C VAL A 242 -6.09 -2.11 11.29
N SER A 243 -5.14 -1.56 10.53
CA SER A 243 -3.73 -1.96 10.52
C SER A 243 -3.11 -1.92 11.91
N ARG A 244 -3.32 -0.84 12.66
CA ARG A 244 -2.81 -0.69 14.04
C ARG A 244 -3.46 -1.69 14.99
N ARG A 245 -4.79 -1.83 14.92
CA ARG A 245 -5.53 -2.75 15.82
C ARG A 245 -5.14 -4.20 15.60
N VAL A 246 -5.03 -4.64 14.36
CA VAL A 246 -4.57 -5.99 14.04
C VAL A 246 -3.12 -6.19 14.47
N GLN A 247 -2.23 -5.22 14.25
CA GLN A 247 -0.85 -5.34 14.70
C GLN A 247 -0.76 -5.47 16.24
N SER A 248 -1.51 -4.67 16.98
CA SER A 248 -1.57 -4.78 18.45
C SER A 248 -2.14 -6.13 18.90
N PHE A 249 -3.18 -6.62 18.24
CA PHE A 249 -3.72 -7.96 18.47
C PHE A 249 -2.65 -9.06 18.27
N VAL A 250 -1.89 -9.01 17.17
CA VAL A 250 -0.82 -9.99 16.88
C VAL A 250 0.30 -9.92 17.92
N ASN A 251 0.69 -8.71 18.34
CA ASN A 251 1.69 -8.53 19.39
C ASN A 251 1.22 -9.12 20.73
N GLU A 252 -0.04 -8.91 21.12
CA GLU A 252 -0.56 -9.48 22.37
C GLU A 252 -0.70 -11.00 22.31
N LEU A 253 -1.07 -11.58 21.17
CA LEU A 253 -1.04 -13.04 21.01
C LEU A 253 0.36 -13.61 21.20
N ARG A 254 1.38 -12.88 20.72
CA ARG A 254 2.78 -13.26 20.86
C ARG A 254 3.23 -13.23 22.32
N ASP A 255 2.86 -12.19 23.07
CA ASP A 255 3.15 -12.08 24.51
C ASP A 255 2.53 -13.23 25.31
N GLU A 256 1.38 -13.74 24.85
CA GLU A 256 0.68 -14.91 25.42
C GLU A 256 1.24 -16.27 24.92
N GLY A 257 2.29 -16.25 24.09
CA GLY A 257 2.91 -17.45 23.51
C GLY A 257 2.04 -18.17 22.47
N ILE A 258 1.13 -17.46 21.81
CA ILE A 258 0.23 -17.95 20.76
C ILE A 258 0.79 -17.46 19.40
N GLY A 259 1.36 -18.37 18.60
CA GLY A 259 1.89 -18.03 17.26
C GLY A 259 3.39 -18.12 17.09
N MET A 260 4.13 -18.50 18.13
CA MET A 260 5.53 -18.90 17.96
C MET A 260 5.64 -20.41 17.75
N ASN A 261 6.46 -20.80 16.77
CA ASN A 261 6.85 -22.18 16.57
C ASN A 261 7.59 -22.65 17.84
N PRO A 262 7.18 -23.75 18.50
CA PRO A 262 7.88 -24.27 19.69
C PRO A 262 9.31 -24.78 19.41
N SER A 263 9.81 -24.63 18.17
CA SER A 263 11.13 -25.08 17.74
C SER A 263 12.26 -24.07 17.91
N GLU A 264 11.99 -22.83 18.33
CA GLU A 264 13.05 -21.92 18.78
C GLU A 264 12.86 -21.58 20.26
N PRO A 265 13.65 -22.17 21.17
CA PRO A 265 13.72 -21.65 22.52
C PRO A 265 14.31 -20.24 22.44
N PHE A 266 13.50 -19.22 22.76
CA PHE A 266 14.06 -17.93 23.15
C PHE A 266 15.09 -18.17 24.26
N PRO A 267 16.34 -17.73 24.11
CA PRO A 267 17.43 -18.08 25.01
C PRO A 267 17.38 -17.25 26.30
N VAL A 268 16.20 -17.00 26.89
CA VAL A 268 16.14 -16.34 28.20
C VAL A 268 16.65 -17.31 29.27
N VAL A 269 16.41 -18.61 29.11
CA VAL A 269 17.01 -19.64 29.98
C VAL A 269 18.49 -19.85 29.68
N CYS A 270 18.93 -19.73 28.41
CA CYS A 270 20.35 -19.84 28.07
C CYS A 270 21.16 -18.66 28.61
N VAL A 271 20.65 -17.43 28.63
CA VAL A 271 21.39 -16.30 29.22
C VAL A 271 21.59 -16.49 30.73
N VAL A 272 20.59 -16.98 31.46
CA VAL A 272 20.74 -17.24 32.90
C VAL A 272 21.72 -18.39 33.16
N VAL A 273 21.68 -19.46 32.35
CA VAL A 273 22.62 -20.59 32.48
C VAL A 273 24.05 -20.20 32.08
N TRP A 274 24.23 -19.37 31.03
CA TRP A 274 25.54 -18.86 30.63
C TRP A 274 26.12 -17.88 31.66
N VAL A 275 25.29 -16.98 32.22
CA VAL A 275 25.72 -16.07 33.29
C VAL A 275 26.11 -16.87 34.54
N LEU A 276 25.32 -17.87 34.94
CA LEU A 276 25.65 -18.74 36.08
C LEU A 276 26.91 -19.60 35.83
N LEU A 277 27.14 -20.08 34.61
CA LEU A 277 28.35 -20.82 34.24
C LEU A 277 29.59 -19.92 34.24
N ILE A 278 29.49 -18.68 33.75
CA ILE A 278 30.59 -17.71 33.80
C ILE A 278 30.94 -17.38 35.26
N PHE A 279 29.95 -17.16 36.12
CA PHE A 279 30.21 -16.93 37.55
C PHE A 279 30.81 -18.15 38.26
N ALA A 280 30.41 -19.37 37.90
CA ALA A 280 30.99 -20.59 38.46
C ALA A 280 32.47 -20.78 38.04
N VAL A 281 32.82 -20.51 36.78
CA VAL A 281 34.19 -20.64 36.29
C VAL A 281 35.11 -19.57 36.86
N VAL A 282 34.64 -18.32 36.99
CA VAL A 282 35.41 -17.23 37.61
C VAL A 282 35.60 -17.48 39.12
N GLY A 283 34.59 -18.01 39.81
CA GLY A 283 34.69 -18.35 41.24
C GLY A 283 35.72 -19.44 41.55
N ILE A 284 35.87 -20.45 40.68
CA ILE A 284 36.85 -21.53 40.87
C ILE A 284 38.27 -21.06 40.59
N GLY A 285 38.47 -20.16 39.62
CA GLY A 285 39.79 -19.61 39.29
C GLY A 285 40.38 -18.70 40.39
N VAL A 286 39.54 -17.94 41.09
CA VAL A 286 39.98 -17.05 42.18
C VAL A 286 40.30 -17.81 43.48
N SER A 287 39.75 -19.01 43.66
CA SER A 287 40.04 -19.84 44.85
C SER A 287 41.35 -20.64 44.76
N GLN A 288 42.05 -20.62 43.62
CA GLN A 288 43.33 -21.34 43.42
C GLN A 288 44.54 -20.42 43.18
N SER A 289 44.41 -19.11 43.45
CA SER A 289 45.52 -18.14 43.44
C SER A 289 45.85 -17.65 44.84
#